data_AF-A0A1G7K3U1-F1
#
_entry.id   AF-A0A1G7K3U1-F1
#
_cell.length_a   1.000
_cell.length_b   1.000
_cell.length_c   1.000
_cell.angle_alpha   90.00
_cell.angle_beta   90.00
_cell.angle_gamma   90.00
#
_symmetry.space_group_name_H-M   'P 1'
#
loop_
_entity.id
_entity.type
_entity.pdbx_description
1 polymer ?
#
loop_
_entity_poly.entity_id
_entity_poly.type
_entity_poly.pdbx_seq_one_letter_code
_entity_poly.pdbx_strand_id
1 'polypeptide(L)'
;MGKKRLKPIAGTDSPAAVVATYLRGIYTTATELSLVQLASRTGYSQAALSEALSGRSIPTLELITKFVRECGRTDAVVEAEHVWRRETARSRGSTRSPHPDLVETWDDLHRELVLLTHQAGLFTPKALCDAARAAGHPIKPTSAHRWLTVPRPMRSDSLHTILNACQVSMGMREPWVRAFDRAAGSAQATPRLPGRQPTGPPVATTGPGALFHELRRLSRGRGLHAPHVDRHVGPTLLQLCDLTAMDGPETVRRKVGDWVHATTRHLPHHLRLAVTTPLGLNPDAQFRFLQQRIDWLASEQERSPGTCRRRIDEAMRRLVETAFTPETGPGMAPVSREHTWHVREFEAILSLTTETPQCTESRTIVAHRDGLDRITWSLTLARNEDDSPPKLDVSVVHGAQLLSMEWPSTRRVLLHLGLPKRLRAGESHEFVLRVSLPPGRPMSPRYVFWPERRCERFRLVTRFGKTFPAAVWRVDHVFHRDADEIETGRDHVEVNDVGEVHVLFSDLQAGHGYGIRWEHRPGV
;
A
#
# COMPACT_ATOMS: atom_id res chain seq x y z
N MET A 1 -7.86 -34.18 52.36
CA MET A 1 -8.97 -33.32 51.89
C MET A 1 -9.20 -33.58 50.41
N GLY A 2 -10.39 -34.02 49.99
CA GLY A 2 -10.66 -34.35 48.58
C GLY A 2 -10.79 -33.13 47.67
N LYS A 3 -10.62 -33.32 46.35
CA LYS A 3 -10.83 -32.26 45.34
C LYS A 3 -12.30 -31.79 45.36
N LYS A 4 -12.53 -30.48 45.53
CA LYS A 4 -13.87 -29.87 45.51
C LYS A 4 -14.53 -30.12 44.15
N ARG A 5 -15.70 -30.79 44.13
CA ARG A 5 -16.42 -31.17 42.91
C ARG A 5 -16.83 -29.91 42.14
N LEU A 6 -16.20 -29.66 40.99
CA LEU A 6 -16.44 -28.48 40.16
C LEU A 6 -17.83 -28.56 39.50
N LYS A 7 -18.55 -27.44 39.44
CA LYS A 7 -19.82 -27.35 38.70
C LYS A 7 -19.59 -27.60 37.20
N PRO A 8 -20.58 -28.12 36.43
CA PRO A 8 -20.50 -28.20 34.98
C PRO A 8 -20.16 -26.85 34.34
N ILE A 9 -19.48 -26.87 33.19
CA ILE A 9 -19.24 -25.68 32.37
C ILE A 9 -20.46 -25.50 31.46
N ALA A 10 -20.97 -24.27 31.36
CA ALA A 10 -22.05 -23.93 30.43
C ALA A 10 -21.47 -23.44 29.10
N GLY A 11 -22.05 -23.88 27.97
CA GLY A 11 -21.62 -23.47 26.62
C GLY A 11 -20.20 -23.95 26.27
N THR A 12 -20.05 -25.26 26.04
CA THR A 12 -18.77 -25.97 25.78
C THR A 12 -17.85 -25.28 24.78
N ASP A 13 -18.43 -24.72 23.72
CA ASP A 13 -17.69 -24.24 22.56
C ASP A 13 -17.26 -22.77 22.72
N SER A 14 -17.73 -22.11 23.79
CA SER A 14 -17.35 -20.75 24.12
C SER A 14 -15.86 -20.69 24.49
N PRO A 15 -15.13 -19.61 24.14
CA PRO A 15 -13.69 -19.60 24.33
C PRO A 15 -13.24 -19.73 25.80
N ALA A 16 -14.01 -19.15 26.73
CA ALA A 16 -13.77 -19.32 28.16
C ALA A 16 -14.00 -20.77 28.63
N ALA A 17 -15.05 -21.46 28.13
CA ALA A 17 -15.29 -22.86 28.41
C ALA A 17 -14.15 -23.77 27.92
N VAL A 18 -13.57 -23.49 26.76
CA VAL A 18 -12.44 -24.27 26.21
C VAL A 18 -11.18 -24.12 27.07
N VAL A 19 -10.81 -22.91 27.50
CA VAL A 19 -9.68 -22.70 28.43
C VAL A 19 -9.95 -23.42 29.77
N ALA A 20 -11.14 -23.25 30.35
CA ALA A 20 -11.48 -23.88 31.61
C ALA A 20 -11.50 -25.42 31.53
N THR A 21 -11.90 -25.99 30.39
CA THR A 21 -11.88 -27.44 30.14
C THR A 21 -10.45 -27.97 30.09
N TYR A 22 -9.54 -27.26 29.39
CA TYR A 22 -8.12 -27.60 29.34
C TYR A 22 -7.45 -27.55 30.74
N LEU A 23 -7.67 -26.46 31.49
CA LEU A 23 -7.16 -26.32 32.86
C LEU A 23 -7.73 -27.38 33.81
N ARG A 24 -9.01 -27.76 33.65
CA ARG A 24 -9.60 -28.87 34.39
C ARG A 24 -8.93 -30.19 34.07
N GLY A 25 -8.61 -30.47 32.81
CA GLY A 25 -7.88 -31.67 32.40
C GLY A 25 -6.53 -31.80 33.11
N ILE A 26 -5.73 -30.72 33.15
CA ILE A 26 -4.48 -30.68 33.91
C ILE A 26 -4.72 -30.88 35.41
N TYR A 27 -5.69 -30.17 35.99
CA TYR A 27 -5.99 -30.23 37.42
C TYR A 27 -6.58 -31.58 37.87
N THR A 28 -7.31 -32.31 37.02
CA THR A 28 -7.79 -33.65 37.35
C THR A 28 -6.67 -34.69 37.25
N THR A 29 -5.86 -34.63 36.19
CA THR A 29 -4.85 -35.67 35.86
C THR A 29 -3.51 -35.54 36.60
N ALA A 30 -3.04 -34.32 36.91
CA ALA A 30 -1.64 -34.11 37.28
C ALA A 30 -1.36 -33.91 38.78
N THR A 31 -2.39 -33.84 39.64
CA THR A 31 -2.21 -33.48 41.06
C THR A 31 -3.13 -34.27 41.99
N GLU A 32 -2.76 -34.37 43.28
CA GLU A 32 -3.73 -34.59 44.38
C GLU A 32 -4.12 -33.27 45.09
N LEU A 33 -3.53 -32.15 44.67
CA LEU A 33 -3.68 -30.85 45.33
C LEU A 33 -5.14 -30.37 45.34
N SER A 34 -5.59 -29.92 46.50
CA SER A 34 -6.81 -29.13 46.61
C SER A 34 -6.61 -27.71 46.10
N LEU A 35 -7.70 -27.06 45.68
CA LEU A 35 -7.68 -25.63 45.29
C LEU A 35 -7.17 -24.69 46.39
N VAL A 36 -7.18 -25.10 47.67
CA VAL A 36 -6.58 -24.31 48.77
C VAL A 36 -5.06 -24.37 48.70
N GLN A 37 -4.48 -25.58 48.59
CA GLN A 37 -3.04 -25.77 48.46
C GLN A 37 -2.51 -25.15 47.17
N LEU A 38 -3.27 -25.23 46.08
CA LEU A 38 -2.91 -24.60 44.81
C LEU A 38 -2.99 -23.07 44.86
N ALA A 39 -3.93 -22.50 45.63
CA ALA A 39 -3.97 -21.06 45.91
C ALA A 39 -2.71 -20.61 46.67
N SER A 40 -2.32 -21.32 47.75
CA SER A 40 -1.10 -21.02 48.51
C SER A 40 0.16 -21.08 47.66
N ARG A 41 0.28 -22.06 46.74
CA ARG A 41 1.44 -22.17 45.84
C ARG A 41 1.46 -21.11 44.73
N THR A 42 0.33 -20.88 44.08
CA THR A 42 0.24 -19.91 42.98
C THR A 42 0.21 -18.45 43.47
N GLY A 43 -0.12 -18.19 44.74
CA GLY A 43 -0.32 -16.85 45.28
C GLY A 43 -1.60 -16.16 44.79
N TYR A 44 -2.44 -16.84 44.01
CA TYR A 44 -3.77 -16.36 43.63
C TYR A 44 -4.82 -16.86 44.62
N SER A 45 -5.89 -16.09 44.82
CA SER A 45 -6.97 -16.50 45.73
C SER A 45 -7.71 -17.76 45.23
N GLN A 46 -8.26 -18.55 46.15
CA GLN A 46 -9.08 -19.72 45.80
C GLN A 46 -10.27 -19.34 44.90
N ALA A 47 -10.79 -18.12 45.05
CA ALA A 47 -11.84 -17.56 44.19
C ALA A 47 -11.34 -17.36 42.75
N ALA A 48 -10.16 -16.75 42.56
CA ALA A 48 -9.57 -16.56 41.23
C ALA A 48 -9.30 -17.90 40.51
N LEU A 49 -8.78 -18.91 41.24
CA LEU A 49 -8.58 -20.24 40.68
C LEU A 49 -9.91 -20.96 40.37
N SER A 50 -10.93 -20.78 41.20
CA SER A 50 -12.28 -21.35 40.95
C SER A 50 -13.00 -20.67 39.78
N GLU A 51 -12.76 -19.39 39.55
CA GLU A 51 -13.31 -18.62 38.42
C GLU A 51 -12.58 -18.98 37.12
N ALA A 52 -11.25 -19.15 37.15
CA ALA A 52 -10.46 -19.64 36.02
C ALA A 52 -10.89 -21.05 35.54
N LEU A 53 -11.36 -21.89 36.46
CA LEU A 53 -11.93 -23.21 36.16
C LEU A 53 -13.44 -23.18 35.87
N SER A 54 -14.11 -22.01 35.91
CA SER A 54 -15.57 -21.91 35.75
C SER A 54 -16.05 -21.99 34.30
N GLY A 55 -15.24 -21.49 33.36
CA GLY A 55 -15.60 -21.32 31.95
C GLY A 55 -16.43 -20.07 31.64
N ARG A 56 -16.64 -19.15 32.60
CA ARG A 56 -17.38 -17.89 32.41
C ARG A 56 -16.52 -16.76 31.85
N SER A 57 -15.25 -16.74 32.25
CA SER A 57 -14.25 -15.72 31.92
C SER A 57 -12.95 -16.38 31.47
N ILE A 58 -12.18 -15.69 30.63
CA ILE A 58 -10.83 -16.14 30.28
C ILE A 58 -9.85 -15.63 31.36
N PRO A 59 -9.06 -16.51 32.00
CA PRO A 59 -8.06 -16.09 33.00
C PRO A 59 -6.93 -15.27 32.37
N THR A 60 -6.06 -14.67 33.18
CA THR A 60 -4.82 -14.07 32.64
C THR A 60 -3.81 -15.15 32.22
N LEU A 61 -2.95 -14.82 31.25
CA LEU A 61 -1.85 -15.68 30.83
C LEU A 61 -0.91 -16.05 32.00
N GLU A 62 -0.63 -15.09 32.88
CA GLU A 62 0.17 -15.30 34.09
C GLU A 62 -0.46 -16.35 35.02
N LEU A 63 -1.77 -16.24 35.29
CA LEU A 63 -2.51 -17.19 36.12
C LEU A 63 -2.43 -18.60 35.52
N ILE A 64 -2.63 -18.73 34.20
CA ILE A 64 -2.55 -20.01 33.50
C ILE A 64 -1.14 -20.62 33.57
N THR A 65 -0.12 -19.86 33.18
CA THR A 65 1.28 -20.34 33.20
C THR A 65 1.71 -20.71 34.61
N LYS A 66 1.27 -19.99 35.64
CA LYS A 66 1.58 -20.32 37.05
C LYS A 66 0.77 -21.52 37.56
N PHE A 67 -0.53 -21.60 37.25
CA PHE A 67 -1.39 -22.73 37.58
C PHE A 67 -0.83 -24.05 37.03
N VAL A 68 -0.41 -24.06 35.75
CA VAL A 68 0.11 -25.25 35.07
C VAL A 68 1.46 -25.69 35.65
N ARG A 69 2.34 -24.75 36.03
CA ARG A 69 3.60 -25.04 36.74
C ARG A 69 3.35 -25.61 38.15
N GLU A 70 2.48 -24.99 38.94
CA GLU A 70 2.17 -25.48 40.30
C GLU A 70 1.35 -26.78 40.31
N CYS A 71 0.70 -27.12 39.19
CA CYS A 71 0.17 -28.45 38.91
C CYS A 71 1.23 -29.48 38.44
N GLY A 72 2.52 -29.15 38.48
CA GLY A 72 3.62 -30.05 38.11
C GLY A 72 3.81 -30.27 36.61
N ARG A 73 3.00 -29.63 35.75
CA ARG A 73 3.01 -29.81 34.29
C ARG A 73 3.81 -28.73 33.58
N THR A 74 5.06 -28.54 33.98
CA THR A 74 6.00 -27.57 33.36
C THR A 74 6.19 -27.82 31.86
N ASP A 75 6.03 -29.07 31.41
CA ASP A 75 5.99 -29.49 30.01
C ASP A 75 4.78 -28.91 29.24
N ALA A 76 3.61 -28.87 29.87
CA ALA A 76 2.37 -28.38 29.27
C ALA A 76 2.26 -26.85 29.27
N VAL A 77 3.18 -26.11 29.91
CA VAL A 77 3.14 -24.64 29.97
C VAL A 77 3.05 -24.04 28.57
N VAL A 78 3.86 -24.52 27.62
CA VAL A 78 3.86 -24.01 26.24
C VAL A 78 2.50 -24.22 25.59
N GLU A 79 1.91 -25.41 25.73
CA GLU A 79 0.57 -25.73 25.21
C GLU A 79 -0.51 -24.83 25.86
N ALA A 80 -0.45 -24.64 27.16
CA ALA A 80 -1.37 -23.79 27.92
C ALA A 80 -1.36 -22.33 27.43
N GLU A 81 -0.19 -21.78 27.11
CA GLU A 81 -0.10 -20.46 26.49
C GLU A 81 -0.73 -20.41 25.08
N HIS A 82 -0.60 -21.47 24.28
CA HIS A 82 -1.21 -21.55 22.94
C HIS A 82 -2.73 -21.64 23.04
N VAL A 83 -3.26 -22.48 23.94
CA VAL A 83 -4.71 -22.55 24.23
C VAL A 83 -5.22 -21.19 24.68
N TRP A 84 -4.53 -20.50 25.61
CA TRP A 84 -4.93 -19.16 26.03
C TRP A 84 -4.91 -18.14 24.88
N ARG A 85 -3.86 -18.11 24.07
CA ARG A 85 -3.75 -17.21 22.90
C ARG A 85 -4.91 -17.45 21.92
N ARG A 86 -5.19 -18.72 21.59
CA ARG A 86 -6.27 -19.12 20.66
C ARG A 86 -7.64 -18.67 21.16
N GLU A 87 -7.97 -18.95 22.41
CA GLU A 87 -9.28 -18.62 22.97
C GLU A 87 -9.44 -17.12 23.29
N THR A 88 -8.36 -16.44 23.67
CA THR A 88 -8.34 -14.97 23.83
C THR A 88 -8.54 -14.26 22.50
N ALA A 89 -8.07 -14.84 21.38
CA ALA A 89 -8.38 -14.34 20.05
C ALA A 89 -9.86 -14.59 19.69
N ARG A 90 -10.37 -15.83 19.88
CA ARG A 90 -11.79 -16.17 19.60
C ARG A 90 -12.76 -15.29 20.39
N SER A 91 -12.52 -15.02 21.67
CA SER A 91 -13.41 -14.19 22.50
C SER A 91 -13.43 -12.71 22.10
N ARG A 92 -12.39 -12.24 21.40
CA ARG A 92 -12.30 -10.89 20.83
C ARG A 92 -12.86 -10.80 19.40
N GLY A 93 -13.56 -11.84 18.92
CA GLY A 93 -14.13 -11.89 17.58
C GLY A 93 -13.13 -12.25 16.47
N SER A 94 -11.96 -12.81 16.80
CA SER A 94 -10.95 -13.21 15.82
C SER A 94 -11.26 -14.55 15.13
N THR A 95 -12.49 -14.70 14.63
CA THR A 95 -12.91 -15.75 13.68
C THR A 95 -12.70 -15.33 12.21
N ARG A 96 -12.11 -14.14 12.00
CA ARG A 96 -11.64 -13.60 10.71
C ARG A 96 -10.68 -14.58 10.03
N SER A 97 -10.84 -14.78 8.72
CA SER A 97 -9.82 -15.44 7.89
C SER A 97 -8.52 -14.62 7.84
N PRO A 98 -7.35 -15.27 7.76
CA PRO A 98 -6.09 -14.56 7.63
C PRO A 98 -6.09 -13.74 6.35
N HIS A 99 -5.66 -12.49 6.46
CA HIS A 99 -5.75 -11.49 5.39
C HIS A 99 -4.36 -10.91 5.13
N PRO A 100 -3.49 -11.62 4.39
CA PRO A 100 -2.10 -11.24 4.16
C PRO A 100 -1.94 -9.84 3.56
N ASP A 101 -2.93 -9.34 2.80
CA ASP A 101 -2.93 -7.99 2.23
C ASP A 101 -2.92 -6.86 3.26
N LEU A 102 -3.23 -7.16 4.54
CA LEU A 102 -3.20 -6.22 5.67
C LEU A 102 -1.89 -6.31 6.49
N VAL A 103 -0.90 -7.05 6.01
CA VAL A 103 0.43 -7.16 6.62
C VAL A 103 1.33 -6.03 6.13
N GLU A 104 1.77 -5.17 7.05
CA GLU A 104 2.75 -4.10 6.80
C GLU A 104 4.05 -4.28 7.61
N THR A 105 4.05 -5.16 8.62
CA THR A 105 5.19 -5.41 9.52
C THR A 105 5.37 -6.89 9.84
N TRP A 106 6.51 -7.29 10.38
CA TRP A 106 6.71 -8.66 10.88
C TRP A 106 5.73 -9.05 12.01
N ASP A 107 5.30 -8.09 12.83
CA ASP A 107 4.30 -8.30 13.87
C ASP A 107 2.91 -8.60 13.28
N ASP A 108 2.59 -8.01 12.13
CA ASP A 108 1.39 -8.33 11.36
C ASP A 108 1.55 -9.68 10.62
N LEU A 109 2.69 -9.92 9.98
CA LEU A 109 2.94 -11.18 9.26
C LEU A 109 2.86 -12.39 10.22
N HIS A 110 3.50 -12.29 11.38
CA HIS A 110 3.44 -13.29 12.44
C HIS A 110 2.00 -13.53 12.90
N ARG A 111 1.20 -12.46 13.09
CA ARG A 111 -0.20 -12.56 13.51
C ARG A 111 -1.06 -13.29 12.47
N GLU A 112 -0.94 -12.92 11.19
CA GLU A 112 -1.73 -13.55 10.13
C GLU A 112 -1.23 -14.99 9.86
N LEU A 113 0.07 -15.27 9.90
CA LEU A 113 0.60 -16.64 9.78
C LEU A 113 0.14 -17.55 10.93
N VAL A 114 0.05 -17.03 12.16
CA VAL A 114 -0.53 -17.77 13.30
C VAL A 114 -2.01 -18.07 13.04
N LEU A 115 -2.80 -17.11 12.51
CA LEU A 115 -4.19 -17.36 12.11
C LEU A 115 -4.29 -18.43 11.01
N LEU A 116 -3.41 -18.42 10.01
CA LEU A 116 -3.34 -19.46 8.97
C LEU A 116 -3.03 -20.85 9.56
N THR A 117 -1.99 -20.96 10.40
CA THR A 117 -1.66 -22.25 11.04
C THR A 117 -2.80 -22.77 11.91
N HIS A 118 -3.56 -21.88 12.55
CA HIS A 118 -4.74 -22.25 13.34
C HIS A 118 -5.92 -22.69 12.46
N GLN A 119 -6.13 -22.10 11.27
CA GLN A 119 -7.12 -22.58 10.31
C GLN A 119 -6.74 -23.97 9.75
N ALA A 120 -5.46 -24.23 9.52
CA ALA A 120 -4.94 -25.53 9.10
C ALA A 120 -4.85 -26.57 10.23
N GLY A 121 -5.33 -26.28 11.44
CA GLY A 121 -5.31 -27.20 12.59
C GLY A 121 -3.95 -27.37 13.28
N LEU A 122 -2.92 -26.63 12.86
CA LEU A 122 -1.53 -26.75 13.31
C LEU A 122 -1.26 -25.92 14.58
N PHE A 123 -2.03 -26.16 15.63
CA PHE A 123 -2.04 -25.37 16.88
C PHE A 123 -0.77 -25.49 17.76
N THR A 124 0.18 -26.37 17.41
CA THR A 124 1.39 -26.58 18.21
C THR A 124 2.66 -26.66 17.34
N PRO A 125 3.83 -26.32 17.89
CA PRO A 125 5.10 -26.50 17.20
C PRO A 125 5.35 -27.94 16.73
N LYS A 126 4.84 -28.93 17.46
CA LYS A 126 4.92 -30.35 17.07
C LYS A 126 4.03 -30.63 15.85
N ALA A 127 2.77 -30.19 15.86
CA ALA A 127 1.87 -30.36 14.71
C ALA A 127 2.43 -29.69 13.44
N LEU A 128 3.00 -28.49 13.58
CA LEU A 128 3.66 -27.80 12.46
C LEU A 128 4.92 -28.54 11.98
N CYS A 129 5.75 -29.10 12.87
CA CYS A 129 6.86 -29.99 12.50
C CYS A 129 6.41 -31.24 11.74
N ASP A 130 5.35 -31.89 12.20
CA ASP A 130 4.89 -33.16 11.66
C ASP A 130 4.17 -32.96 10.30
N ALA A 131 3.37 -31.90 10.15
CA ALA A 131 2.78 -31.49 8.88
C ALA A 131 3.84 -31.02 7.86
N ALA A 132 4.84 -30.24 8.29
CA ALA A 132 5.94 -29.83 7.41
C ALA A 132 6.78 -31.04 6.94
N ARG A 133 7.00 -32.05 7.80
CA ARG A 133 7.63 -33.33 7.40
C ARG A 133 6.78 -34.08 6.38
N ALA A 134 5.46 -34.17 6.59
CA ALA A 134 4.54 -34.81 5.65
C ALA A 134 4.50 -34.09 4.29
N ALA A 135 4.68 -32.77 4.27
CA ALA A 135 4.82 -31.96 3.06
C ALA A 135 6.24 -31.97 2.44
N GLY A 136 7.15 -32.84 2.88
CA GLY A 136 8.52 -32.96 2.34
C GLY A 136 9.53 -31.91 2.82
N HIS A 137 9.16 -31.02 3.74
CA HIS A 137 9.99 -29.92 4.23
C HIS A 137 10.21 -30.02 5.77
N PRO A 138 11.02 -30.98 6.26
CA PRO A 138 11.19 -31.21 7.70
C PRO A 138 11.87 -30.02 8.42
N ILE A 139 11.24 -29.54 9.49
CA ILE A 139 11.73 -28.40 10.30
C ILE A 139 12.09 -28.80 11.73
N LYS A 140 13.03 -28.07 12.33
CA LYS A 140 13.42 -28.24 13.74
C LYS A 140 12.32 -27.70 14.68
N PRO A 141 12.01 -28.35 15.82
CA PRO A 141 11.01 -27.86 16.78
C PRO A 141 11.27 -26.43 17.29
N THR A 142 12.54 -26.03 17.38
CA THR A 142 12.95 -24.66 17.75
C THR A 142 12.64 -23.61 16.68
N SER A 143 12.49 -24.00 15.41
CA SER A 143 12.00 -23.13 14.33
C SER A 143 10.49 -23.02 14.37
N ALA A 144 9.79 -24.16 14.45
CA ALA A 144 8.33 -24.20 14.56
C ALA A 144 7.81 -23.42 15.78
N HIS A 145 8.47 -23.55 16.93
CA HIS A 145 8.17 -22.75 18.12
C HIS A 145 8.36 -21.25 17.84
N ARG A 146 9.52 -20.85 17.30
CA ARG A 146 9.82 -19.45 17.01
C ARG A 146 8.78 -18.79 16.10
N TRP A 147 8.35 -19.48 15.04
CA TRP A 147 7.36 -18.95 14.10
C TRP A 147 5.96 -18.78 14.71
N LEU A 148 5.58 -19.65 15.66
CA LEU A 148 4.28 -19.61 16.34
C LEU A 148 4.23 -18.73 17.60
N THR A 149 5.38 -18.40 18.22
CA THR A 149 5.41 -17.66 19.50
C THR A 149 6.13 -16.31 19.49
N VAL A 150 6.91 -15.96 18.45
CA VAL A 150 7.71 -14.73 18.47
C VAL A 150 7.60 -13.94 17.14
N PRO A 151 7.07 -12.70 17.15
CA PRO A 151 7.12 -11.82 15.98
C PRO A 151 8.57 -11.37 15.73
N ARG A 152 9.20 -11.91 14.67
CA ARG A 152 10.55 -11.59 14.22
C ARG A 152 10.71 -11.84 12.72
N PRO A 153 11.72 -11.22 12.07
CA PRO A 153 12.15 -11.60 10.73
C PRO A 153 12.40 -13.10 10.57
N MET A 154 11.90 -13.66 9.48
CA MET A 154 12.08 -15.04 9.05
C MET A 154 12.51 -15.09 7.57
N ARG A 155 12.94 -16.26 7.08
CA ARG A 155 13.39 -16.43 5.67
C ARG A 155 12.21 -16.76 4.76
N SER A 156 12.33 -16.49 3.46
CA SER A 156 11.28 -16.86 2.48
C SER A 156 11.04 -18.37 2.45
N ASP A 157 12.09 -19.20 2.49
CA ASP A 157 11.98 -20.66 2.64
C ASP A 157 11.14 -21.07 3.86
N SER A 158 11.20 -20.29 4.94
CA SER A 158 10.40 -20.52 6.16
C SER A 158 8.93 -20.18 5.95
N LEU A 159 8.62 -19.10 5.21
CA LEU A 159 7.26 -18.78 4.78
C LEU A 159 6.70 -19.92 3.93
N HIS A 160 7.39 -20.29 2.85
CA HIS A 160 6.97 -21.36 1.95
C HIS A 160 6.80 -22.70 2.67
N THR A 161 7.63 -23.01 3.67
CA THR A 161 7.46 -24.20 4.51
C THR A 161 6.18 -24.17 5.35
N ILE A 162 5.80 -23.01 5.93
CA ILE A 162 4.51 -22.88 6.63
C ILE A 162 3.35 -22.99 5.64
N LEU A 163 3.43 -22.35 4.47
CA LEU A 163 2.38 -22.42 3.43
C LEU A 163 2.19 -23.87 2.91
N ASN A 164 3.27 -24.64 2.78
CA ASN A 164 3.24 -26.06 2.44
C ASN A 164 2.62 -26.90 3.57
N ALA A 165 3.04 -26.72 4.81
CA ALA A 165 2.46 -27.43 5.96
C ALA A 165 0.96 -27.14 6.15
N CYS A 166 0.54 -25.89 5.88
CA CYS A 166 -0.87 -25.46 5.91
C CYS A 166 -1.65 -25.79 4.63
N GLN A 167 -1.07 -26.54 3.69
CA GLN A 167 -1.67 -26.96 2.41
C GLN A 167 -2.25 -25.83 1.55
N VAL A 168 -1.67 -24.62 1.63
CA VAL A 168 -2.12 -23.45 0.84
C VAL A 168 -1.89 -23.72 -0.65
N SER A 169 -2.95 -23.66 -1.46
CA SER A 169 -2.87 -23.86 -2.91
C SER A 169 -2.04 -22.78 -3.61
N MET A 170 -1.39 -23.11 -4.73
CA MET A 170 -0.43 -22.24 -5.42
C MET A 170 -0.95 -20.81 -5.66
N GLY A 171 -2.15 -20.65 -6.22
CA GLY A 171 -2.75 -19.34 -6.48
C GLY A 171 -3.05 -18.51 -5.22
N MET A 172 -3.22 -19.16 -4.06
CA MET A 172 -3.44 -18.47 -2.78
C MET A 172 -2.14 -18.11 -2.05
N ARG A 173 -0.94 -18.43 -2.60
CA ARG A 173 0.36 -18.10 -1.99
C ARG A 173 0.86 -16.71 -2.32
N GLU A 174 0.50 -16.19 -3.48
CA GLU A 174 0.99 -14.90 -3.98
C GLU A 174 0.68 -13.72 -3.03
N PRO A 175 -0.51 -13.61 -2.39
CA PRO A 175 -0.75 -12.62 -1.32
C PRO A 175 0.19 -12.77 -0.12
N TRP A 176 0.56 -13.99 0.27
CA TRP A 176 1.48 -14.26 1.39
C TRP A 176 2.92 -13.90 1.09
N VAL A 177 3.37 -14.07 -0.16
CA VAL A 177 4.69 -13.60 -0.59
C VAL A 177 4.72 -12.07 -0.52
N ARG A 178 3.75 -11.37 -1.12
CA ARG A 178 3.62 -9.91 -1.01
C ARG A 178 3.54 -9.40 0.44
N ALA A 179 2.92 -10.16 1.34
CA ALA A 179 2.87 -9.85 2.77
C ALA A 179 4.24 -9.98 3.45
N PHE A 180 4.99 -11.02 3.11
CA PHE A 180 6.37 -11.21 3.57
C PHE A 180 7.28 -10.08 3.05
N ASP A 181 7.14 -9.66 1.80
CA ASP A 181 7.97 -8.60 1.21
C ASP A 181 7.73 -7.24 1.87
N ARG A 182 6.46 -6.87 2.14
CA ARG A 182 6.11 -5.66 2.92
C ARG A 182 6.71 -5.71 4.32
N ALA A 183 6.53 -6.82 5.04
CA ALA A 183 7.13 -7.01 6.35
C ALA A 183 8.67 -6.95 6.34
N ALA A 184 9.30 -7.55 5.33
CA ALA A 184 10.75 -7.52 5.17
C ALA A 184 11.28 -6.11 4.93
N GLY A 185 10.63 -5.34 4.05
CA GLY A 185 10.94 -3.92 3.83
C GLY A 185 10.81 -3.08 5.10
N SER A 186 9.80 -3.35 5.95
CA SER A 186 9.59 -2.59 7.18
C SER A 186 10.73 -2.71 8.20
N ALA A 187 11.46 -3.84 8.21
CA ALA A 187 12.56 -4.08 9.17
C ALA A 187 13.91 -3.49 8.75
N GLN A 188 14.07 -3.06 7.50
CA GLN A 188 15.31 -2.44 7.02
C GLN A 188 15.36 -0.92 7.30
N ALA A 189 14.28 -0.36 7.87
CA ALA A 189 14.08 1.07 8.07
C ALA A 189 14.64 1.63 9.41
N THR A 190 15.92 1.40 9.68
CA THR A 190 16.70 2.14 10.71
C THR A 190 17.93 2.78 10.04
N PRO A 191 18.34 4.01 10.41
CA PRO A 191 18.87 4.94 9.41
C PRO A 191 20.29 4.65 8.96
N ARG A 192 20.43 4.21 7.71
CA ARG A 192 21.58 4.45 6.82
C ARG A 192 21.07 4.90 5.44
N LEU A 193 21.93 5.56 4.67
CA LEU A 193 21.53 6.31 3.47
C LEU A 193 21.01 5.36 2.36
N PRO A 194 19.97 5.75 1.60
CA PRO A 194 19.34 4.87 0.61
C PRO A 194 20.18 4.74 -0.67
N GLY A 195 20.58 3.52 -1.00
CA GLY A 195 21.28 3.14 -2.23
C GLY A 195 20.74 1.85 -2.84
N ARG A 196 19.65 1.98 -3.61
CA ARG A 196 19.18 1.12 -4.74
C ARG A 196 19.01 -0.41 -4.56
N GLN A 197 17.75 -0.85 -4.54
CA GLN A 197 17.02 -1.77 -5.49
C GLN A 197 17.75 -2.88 -6.29
N PRO A 198 17.04 -3.83 -6.97
CA PRO A 198 15.59 -3.98 -7.25
C PRO A 198 14.97 -5.21 -6.50
N THR A 199 13.79 -5.80 -6.79
CA THR A 199 12.60 -5.58 -7.68
C THR A 199 11.33 -5.70 -6.77
N GLY A 200 10.04 -5.77 -7.16
CA GLY A 200 9.28 -5.74 -8.42
C GLY A 200 7.75 -5.84 -8.13
N PRO A 201 7.05 -4.78 -7.67
CA PRO A 201 5.83 -4.88 -6.81
C PRO A 201 4.48 -4.43 -7.45
N PRO A 202 3.30 -4.65 -6.81
CA PRO A 202 1.98 -4.70 -7.46
C PRO A 202 1.26 -3.37 -7.78
N VAL A 203 0.16 -3.50 -8.56
CA VAL A 203 -0.80 -2.46 -9.00
C VAL A 203 -1.43 -1.71 -7.82
N ALA A 204 -1.53 -0.38 -7.93
CA ALA A 204 -2.10 0.50 -6.91
C ALA A 204 -3.55 0.91 -7.24
N THR A 205 -4.49 0.62 -6.35
CA THR A 205 -5.92 0.91 -6.54
C THR A 205 -6.28 2.33 -6.07
N THR A 206 -6.49 3.27 -6.99
CA THR A 206 -7.09 4.57 -6.68
C THR A 206 -8.58 4.42 -6.38
N GLY A 207 -9.07 4.99 -5.27
CA GLY A 207 -10.51 5.05 -4.98
C GLY A 207 -10.86 5.48 -3.55
N PRO A 208 -12.17 5.50 -3.20
CA PRO A 208 -12.66 5.96 -1.89
C PRO A 208 -11.98 5.30 -0.68
N GLY A 209 -11.82 3.97 -0.71
CA GLY A 209 -11.13 3.23 0.35
C GLY A 209 -9.65 3.62 0.49
N ALA A 210 -8.94 3.79 -0.63
CA ALA A 210 -7.54 4.20 -0.63
C ALA A 210 -7.36 5.62 -0.06
N LEU A 211 -8.20 6.58 -0.47
CA LEU A 211 -8.22 7.92 0.12
C LEU A 211 -8.43 7.88 1.64
N PHE A 212 -9.39 7.10 2.11
CA PHE A 212 -9.67 6.96 3.53
C PHE A 212 -8.45 6.40 4.30
N HIS A 213 -7.80 5.35 3.78
CA HIS A 213 -6.59 4.79 4.38
C HIS A 213 -5.40 5.77 4.35
N GLU A 214 -5.23 6.54 3.28
CA GLU A 214 -4.21 7.59 3.19
C GLU A 214 -4.42 8.71 4.22
N LEU A 215 -5.66 9.18 4.40
CA LEU A 215 -6.01 10.17 5.43
C LEU A 215 -5.77 9.64 6.85
N ARG A 216 -6.11 8.37 7.12
CA ARG A 216 -5.82 7.72 8.41
C ARG A 216 -4.32 7.54 8.64
N ARG A 217 -3.53 7.26 7.59
CA ARG A 217 -2.06 7.19 7.65
C ARG A 217 -1.45 8.55 7.93
N LEU A 218 -1.86 9.57 7.17
CA LEU A 218 -1.41 10.97 7.28
C LEU A 218 -1.75 11.58 8.64
N SER A 219 -2.83 11.14 9.29
CA SER A 219 -3.19 11.55 10.66
C SER A 219 -2.19 11.10 11.74
N ARG A 220 -1.26 10.17 11.45
CA ARG A 220 -0.26 9.72 12.43
C ARG A 220 0.84 10.76 12.65
N GLY A 221 1.59 10.62 13.74
CA GLY A 221 2.64 11.58 14.10
C GLY A 221 2.07 13.01 14.21
N ARG A 222 2.77 13.98 13.59
CA ARG A 222 2.41 15.42 13.55
C ARG A 222 1.30 15.79 12.54
N GLY A 223 0.68 14.83 11.85
CA GLY A 223 -0.25 15.17 10.75
C GLY A 223 0.51 15.67 9.52
N LEU A 224 -0.05 16.64 8.79
CA LEU A 224 0.62 17.32 7.67
C LEU A 224 1.92 18.03 8.07
N HIS A 225 2.07 18.41 9.35
CA HIS A 225 3.32 18.96 9.90
C HIS A 225 4.38 17.88 10.22
N ALA A 226 4.25 16.67 9.65
CA ALA A 226 5.33 15.69 9.65
C ALA A 226 6.55 16.19 8.84
N PRO A 227 7.78 15.82 9.24
CA PRO A 227 8.93 15.91 8.34
C PRO A 227 8.72 14.95 7.17
N HIS A 228 9.20 15.32 5.97
CA HIS A 228 9.08 14.52 4.74
C HIS A 228 7.63 14.07 4.41
N VAL A 229 6.65 14.94 4.63
CA VAL A 229 5.22 14.62 4.38
C VAL A 229 4.94 14.29 2.90
N ASP A 230 5.77 14.80 1.99
CA ASP A 230 5.90 14.38 0.58
C ASP A 230 5.99 12.85 0.41
N ARG A 231 6.66 12.15 1.33
CA ARG A 231 6.83 10.69 1.34
C ARG A 231 5.73 9.94 2.09
N HIS A 232 4.71 10.65 2.58
CA HIS A 232 3.65 10.10 3.43
C HIS A 232 2.24 10.30 2.84
N VAL A 233 2.07 11.23 1.91
CA VAL A 233 0.94 11.29 0.97
C VAL A 233 0.94 10.07 0.05
N GLY A 234 -0.23 9.56 -0.36
CA GLY A 234 -0.36 8.39 -1.24
C GLY A 234 -0.94 8.74 -2.61
N PRO A 235 -1.05 7.76 -3.52
CA PRO A 235 -1.47 8.01 -4.91
C PRO A 235 -2.83 8.70 -5.03
N THR A 236 -3.77 8.42 -4.12
CA THR A 236 -5.11 9.00 -4.18
C THR A 236 -5.10 10.48 -3.80
N LEU A 237 -4.39 10.83 -2.72
CA LEU A 237 -4.17 12.23 -2.34
C LEU A 237 -3.25 12.96 -3.34
N LEU A 238 -2.29 12.28 -3.97
CA LEU A 238 -1.47 12.87 -5.03
C LEU A 238 -2.37 13.33 -6.19
N GLN A 239 -3.24 12.44 -6.68
CA GLN A 239 -4.20 12.76 -7.74
C GLN A 239 -5.27 13.80 -7.32
N LEU A 240 -5.72 13.76 -6.06
CA LEU A 240 -6.77 14.68 -5.55
C LEU A 240 -6.25 16.07 -5.14
N CYS A 241 -4.95 16.22 -4.87
CA CYS A 241 -4.34 17.51 -4.54
C CYS A 241 -3.47 18.08 -5.68
N ASP A 242 -3.45 17.39 -6.84
CA ASP A 242 -2.58 17.68 -8.00
C ASP A 242 -1.11 17.83 -7.58
N LEU A 243 -0.62 16.80 -6.88
CA LEU A 243 0.73 16.69 -6.35
C LEU A 243 1.55 15.69 -7.16
N THR A 244 2.84 15.97 -7.21
CA THR A 244 3.85 15.23 -7.95
C THR A 244 4.96 14.76 -7.00
N ALA A 245 5.83 13.86 -7.46
CA ALA A 245 7.03 13.46 -6.71
C ALA A 245 8.06 14.61 -6.53
N MET A 246 7.76 15.81 -7.03
CA MET A 246 8.61 17.01 -6.98
C MET A 246 8.03 18.12 -6.08
N ASP A 247 6.76 17.99 -5.64
CA ASP A 247 6.18 18.92 -4.68
C ASP A 247 6.85 18.73 -3.31
N GLY A 248 7.68 19.71 -2.92
CA GLY A 248 8.34 19.70 -1.62
C GLY A 248 7.35 19.71 -0.45
N PRO A 249 7.77 19.31 0.77
CA PRO A 249 6.89 19.11 1.92
C PRO A 249 6.00 20.31 2.29
N GLU A 250 6.42 21.54 1.98
CA GLU A 250 5.59 22.74 2.21
C GLU A 250 4.48 22.92 1.15
N THR A 251 4.79 22.69 -0.12
CA THR A 251 3.79 22.69 -1.20
C THR A 251 2.76 21.58 -0.98
N VAL A 252 3.19 20.43 -0.46
CA VAL A 252 2.33 19.33 -0.01
C VAL A 252 1.41 19.76 1.14
N ARG A 253 1.95 20.38 2.21
CA ARG A 253 1.14 20.91 3.32
C ARG A 253 0.06 21.86 2.82
N ARG A 254 0.45 22.81 1.97
CA ARG A 254 -0.45 23.80 1.40
C ARG A 254 -1.53 23.16 0.54
N LYS A 255 -1.18 22.44 -0.53
CA LYS A 255 -2.15 21.81 -1.46
C LYS A 255 -3.12 20.84 -0.76
N VAL A 256 -2.65 20.00 0.17
CA VAL A 256 -3.54 19.08 0.92
C VAL A 256 -4.39 19.85 1.95
N GLY A 257 -3.81 20.86 2.61
CA GLY A 257 -4.54 21.73 3.54
C GLY A 257 -5.67 22.50 2.84
N ASP A 258 -5.35 23.21 1.76
CA ASP A 258 -6.28 23.93 0.89
C ASP A 258 -7.45 23.02 0.47
N TRP A 259 -7.15 21.81 -0.01
CA TRP A 259 -8.14 20.81 -0.42
C TRP A 259 -9.00 20.32 0.75
N VAL A 260 -8.42 19.97 1.90
CA VAL A 260 -9.19 19.57 3.09
C VAL A 260 -10.10 20.69 3.57
N HIS A 261 -9.62 21.94 3.63
CA HIS A 261 -10.44 23.08 4.05
C HIS A 261 -11.57 23.37 3.05
N ALA A 262 -11.30 23.28 1.74
CA ALA A 262 -12.33 23.43 0.70
C ALA A 262 -13.40 22.33 0.77
N THR A 263 -13.00 21.06 0.82
CA THR A 263 -13.93 19.91 0.87
C THR A 263 -14.73 19.86 2.17
N THR A 264 -14.15 20.28 3.31
CA THR A 264 -14.86 20.30 4.60
C THR A 264 -15.72 21.55 4.83
N ARG A 265 -15.65 22.60 4.00
CA ARG A 265 -16.26 23.91 4.27
C ARG A 265 -17.75 23.83 4.65
N HIS A 266 -18.50 22.98 3.95
CA HIS A 266 -19.94 22.78 4.10
C HIS A 266 -20.35 21.87 5.27
N LEU A 267 -19.40 21.16 5.89
CA LEU A 267 -19.70 20.29 7.02
C LEU A 267 -19.96 21.12 8.30
N PRO A 268 -20.85 20.65 9.20
CA PRO A 268 -21.01 21.20 10.54
C PRO A 268 -19.68 21.35 11.29
N HIS A 269 -19.53 22.41 12.10
CA HIS A 269 -18.28 22.79 12.76
C HIS A 269 -17.56 21.62 13.46
N HIS A 270 -18.30 20.83 14.24
CA HIS A 270 -17.77 19.68 14.98
C HIS A 270 -17.25 18.54 14.08
N LEU A 271 -17.75 18.41 12.84
CA LEU A 271 -17.21 17.48 11.84
C LEU A 271 -15.99 18.06 11.12
N ARG A 272 -15.94 19.38 10.86
CA ARG A 272 -14.73 20.05 10.35
C ARG A 272 -13.55 19.86 11.31
N LEU A 273 -13.75 20.13 12.60
CA LEU A 273 -12.75 19.88 13.65
C LEU A 273 -12.34 18.40 13.73
N ALA A 274 -13.27 17.46 13.49
CA ALA A 274 -12.98 16.03 13.46
C ALA A 274 -12.19 15.57 12.21
N VAL A 275 -11.97 16.44 11.22
CA VAL A 275 -11.03 16.20 10.11
C VAL A 275 -9.74 17.00 10.29
N THR A 276 -9.82 18.31 10.56
CA THR A 276 -8.64 19.18 10.61
C THR A 276 -7.72 18.84 11.78
N THR A 277 -8.28 18.54 12.95
CA THR A 277 -7.52 18.20 14.16
C THR A 277 -6.65 16.95 14.03
N PRO A 278 -7.16 15.76 13.64
CA PRO A 278 -6.29 14.58 13.45
C PRO A 278 -5.25 14.78 12.34
N LEU A 279 -5.53 15.56 11.30
CA LEU A 279 -4.58 15.91 10.24
C LEU A 279 -3.57 17.00 10.63
N GLY A 280 -3.72 17.64 11.79
CA GLY A 280 -2.83 18.69 12.29
C GLY A 280 -3.09 20.10 11.71
N LEU A 281 -4.16 20.27 10.92
CA LEU A 281 -4.56 21.54 10.31
C LEU A 281 -5.30 22.49 11.28
N ASN A 282 -5.65 22.02 12.47
CA ASN A 282 -6.20 22.86 13.52
C ASN A 282 -5.05 23.56 14.28
N PRO A 283 -4.93 24.90 14.26
CA PRO A 283 -3.85 25.63 14.92
C PRO A 283 -3.83 25.39 16.44
N ASP A 284 -5.00 25.31 17.07
CA ASP A 284 -5.16 25.15 18.52
C ASP A 284 -4.75 23.74 19.02
N ALA A 285 -4.47 22.82 18.09
CA ALA A 285 -4.26 21.41 18.36
C ALA A 285 -3.05 20.79 17.64
N GLN A 286 -1.99 21.55 17.30
CA GLN A 286 -0.81 21.05 16.55
C GLN A 286 0.14 20.11 17.34
N PHE A 287 -0.38 19.31 18.27
CA PHE A 287 0.40 18.41 19.14
C PHE A 287 1.17 17.33 18.36
N ARG A 288 2.32 16.89 18.91
CA ARG A 288 3.22 15.91 18.28
C ARG A 288 2.58 14.54 18.03
N PHE A 289 1.67 14.10 18.90
CA PHE A 289 1.06 12.78 18.82
C PHE A 289 -0.44 12.88 18.52
N LEU A 290 -0.93 12.05 17.59
CA LEU A 290 -2.35 11.94 17.25
C LEU A 290 -3.25 11.74 18.49
N GLN A 291 -2.76 11.01 19.50
CA GLN A 291 -3.52 10.80 20.74
C GLN A 291 -3.83 12.12 21.46
N GLN A 292 -2.84 13.01 21.59
CA GLN A 292 -3.04 14.34 22.20
C GLN A 292 -4.04 15.19 21.40
N ARG A 293 -4.04 15.08 20.07
CA ARG A 293 -5.02 15.77 19.20
C ARG A 293 -6.44 15.20 19.36
N ILE A 294 -6.57 13.90 19.58
CA ILE A 294 -7.85 13.25 19.91
C ILE A 294 -8.34 13.67 21.30
N ASP A 295 -7.45 13.81 22.28
CA ASP A 295 -7.80 14.17 23.65
C ASP A 295 -8.13 15.67 23.79
N TRP A 296 -7.47 16.54 23.02
CA TRP A 296 -7.90 17.93 22.83
C TRP A 296 -9.31 18.00 22.21
N LEU A 297 -9.56 17.25 21.13
CA LEU A 297 -10.86 17.19 20.46
C LEU A 297 -11.96 16.58 21.35
N ALA A 298 -11.59 15.73 22.30
CA ALA A 298 -12.46 15.19 23.33
C ALA A 298 -12.89 16.26 24.35
N SER A 299 -11.94 17.10 24.79
CA SER A 299 -12.23 18.27 25.62
C SER A 299 -13.13 19.28 24.89
N GLU A 300 -12.73 19.70 23.69
CA GLU A 300 -13.41 20.72 22.86
C GLU A 300 -14.86 20.36 22.49
N GLN A 301 -15.19 19.07 22.37
CA GLN A 301 -16.56 18.64 22.02
C GLN A 301 -17.38 18.13 23.22
N GLU A 302 -16.83 18.16 24.43
CA GLU A 302 -17.38 17.54 25.63
C GLU A 302 -17.74 16.05 25.41
N ARG A 303 -16.80 15.27 24.86
CA ARG A 303 -16.99 13.84 24.57
C ARG A 303 -15.81 12.99 25.02
N SER A 304 -16.03 11.69 25.19
CA SER A 304 -14.95 10.75 25.45
C SER A 304 -14.05 10.57 24.22
N PRO A 305 -12.73 10.33 24.38
CA PRO A 305 -11.81 10.03 23.28
C PRO A 305 -12.24 8.84 22.39
N GLY A 306 -13.03 7.89 22.92
CA GLY A 306 -13.62 6.81 22.14
C GLY A 306 -14.68 7.30 21.14
N THR A 307 -15.54 8.23 21.57
CA THR A 307 -16.52 8.90 20.72
C THR A 307 -15.85 9.79 19.68
N CYS A 308 -14.81 10.54 20.05
CA CYS A 308 -14.08 11.38 19.10
C CYS A 308 -13.36 10.57 18.02
N ARG A 309 -12.77 9.41 18.34
CA ARG A 309 -12.23 8.50 17.31
C ARG A 309 -13.30 8.05 16.30
N ARG A 310 -14.50 7.69 16.78
CA ARG A 310 -15.64 7.33 15.90
C ARG A 310 -16.11 8.50 15.03
N ARG A 311 -16.16 9.72 15.59
CA ARG A 311 -16.48 10.95 14.83
C ARG A 311 -15.40 11.30 13.80
N ILE A 312 -14.13 11.06 14.08
CA ILE A 312 -13.04 11.20 13.10
C ILE A 312 -13.24 10.20 11.95
N ASP A 313 -13.52 8.93 12.26
CA ASP A 313 -13.84 7.90 11.26
C ASP A 313 -15.06 8.27 10.41
N GLU A 314 -16.07 8.90 10.99
CA GLU A 314 -17.28 9.36 10.29
C GLU A 314 -17.02 10.60 9.43
N ALA A 315 -16.33 11.61 9.97
CA ALA A 315 -16.03 12.85 9.26
C ALA A 315 -15.04 12.62 8.11
N MET A 316 -14.08 11.70 8.27
CA MET A 316 -13.21 11.25 7.17
C MET A 316 -14.00 10.49 6.10
N ARG A 317 -14.97 9.65 6.46
CA ARG A 317 -15.85 9.00 5.47
C ARG A 317 -16.70 10.03 4.72
N ARG A 318 -17.34 10.98 5.41
CA ARG A 318 -18.07 12.09 4.78
C ARG A 318 -17.18 12.94 3.85
N LEU A 319 -15.94 13.23 4.24
CA LEU A 319 -14.99 13.92 3.36
C LEU A 319 -14.65 13.10 2.12
N VAL A 320 -14.42 11.79 2.27
CA VAL A 320 -14.20 10.88 1.14
C VAL A 320 -15.43 10.84 0.23
N GLU A 321 -16.64 10.72 0.80
CA GLU A 321 -17.90 10.78 0.08
C GLU A 321 -18.01 12.11 -0.70
N THR A 322 -17.81 13.27 -0.08
CA THR A 322 -17.77 14.58 -0.77
C THR A 322 -16.69 14.66 -1.85
N ALA A 323 -15.52 14.06 -1.65
CA ALA A 323 -14.44 14.04 -2.65
C ALA A 323 -14.75 13.19 -3.89
N PHE A 324 -15.75 12.30 -3.82
CA PHE A 324 -16.19 11.44 -4.92
C PHE A 324 -17.69 11.60 -5.30
N THR A 325 -18.39 12.58 -4.72
CA THR A 325 -19.80 12.88 -5.04
C THR A 325 -19.89 14.01 -6.06
N PRO A 326 -20.64 13.86 -7.18
CA PRO A 326 -20.92 14.97 -8.09
C PRO A 326 -21.91 15.96 -7.44
N GLU A 327 -21.44 17.16 -7.07
CA GLU A 327 -22.32 18.24 -6.60
C GLU A 327 -23.20 18.78 -7.74
N THR A 328 -24.47 18.37 -7.77
CA THR A 328 -25.50 18.93 -8.66
C THR A 328 -25.97 20.30 -8.14
N GLY A 329 -25.16 21.34 -8.36
CA GLY A 329 -25.45 22.71 -7.89
C GLY A 329 -25.13 23.78 -8.94
N PRO A 330 -26.09 24.64 -9.33
CA PRO A 330 -25.82 25.76 -10.23
C PRO A 330 -25.11 26.91 -9.49
N GLY A 331 -24.03 27.45 -10.08
CA GLY A 331 -23.41 28.72 -9.65
C GLY A 331 -21.97 28.65 -9.14
N MET A 332 -21.41 27.46 -8.88
CA MET A 332 -19.96 27.27 -8.65
C MET A 332 -19.45 26.14 -9.53
N ALA A 333 -18.44 26.39 -10.36
CA ALA A 333 -17.90 25.41 -11.29
C ALA A 333 -17.21 24.24 -10.53
N PRO A 334 -17.73 22.99 -10.55
CA PRO A 334 -17.16 21.91 -9.77
C PRO A 334 -15.92 21.33 -10.46
N VAL A 335 -14.84 21.12 -9.70
CA VAL A 335 -13.72 20.28 -10.14
C VAL A 335 -14.06 18.80 -9.86
N SER A 336 -15.11 18.32 -10.54
CA SER A 336 -15.36 16.88 -10.66
C SER A 336 -14.13 16.25 -11.31
N ARG A 337 -13.57 15.21 -10.68
CA ARG A 337 -12.38 14.48 -11.14
C ARG A 337 -12.70 13.14 -11.80
N GLU A 338 -13.76 13.13 -12.61
CA GLU A 338 -13.55 12.49 -13.91
C GLU A 338 -12.45 13.26 -14.65
N HIS A 339 -11.52 12.56 -15.30
CA HIS A 339 -10.56 13.23 -16.17
C HIS A 339 -11.35 13.89 -17.31
N THR A 340 -11.30 15.22 -17.39
CA THR A 340 -12.13 16.02 -18.33
C THR A 340 -11.96 15.64 -19.80
N TRP A 341 -10.89 14.91 -20.11
CA TRP A 341 -10.63 14.18 -21.33
C TRP A 341 -9.71 12.99 -21.04
N HIS A 342 -9.76 11.97 -21.89
CA HIS A 342 -8.79 10.87 -21.97
C HIS A 342 -8.12 10.83 -23.35
N VAL A 343 -7.11 9.97 -23.52
CA VAL A 343 -6.46 9.73 -24.82
C VAL A 343 -7.11 8.51 -25.46
N ARG A 344 -7.63 8.64 -26.68
CA ARG A 344 -8.07 7.49 -27.48
C ARG A 344 -6.84 6.81 -28.07
N GLU A 345 -6.06 7.58 -28.81
CA GLU A 345 -4.89 7.11 -29.53
C GLU A 345 -3.71 8.04 -29.31
N PHE A 346 -2.54 7.43 -29.12
CA PHE A 346 -1.25 8.10 -29.10
C PHE A 346 -0.30 7.39 -30.08
N GLU A 347 0.28 8.13 -31.02
CA GLU A 347 1.41 7.67 -31.81
C GLU A 347 2.66 8.52 -31.51
N ALA A 348 3.79 7.86 -31.25
CA ALA A 348 5.10 8.48 -31.13
C ALA A 348 6.02 7.97 -32.25
N ILE A 349 6.63 8.89 -32.98
CA ILE A 349 7.66 8.61 -33.99
C ILE A 349 8.96 9.23 -33.49
N LEU A 350 9.87 8.38 -33.01
CA LEU A 350 11.17 8.76 -32.46
C LEU A 350 12.26 8.57 -33.52
N SER A 351 12.91 9.66 -33.92
CA SER A 351 14.04 9.68 -34.83
C SER A 351 15.35 9.83 -34.07
N LEU A 352 16.22 8.82 -34.19
CA LEU A 352 17.60 8.79 -33.68
C LEU A 352 18.62 8.83 -34.84
N THR A 353 18.23 9.43 -35.97
CA THR A 353 19.03 9.47 -37.21
C THR A 353 19.97 10.68 -37.32
N THR A 354 19.81 11.66 -36.43
CA THR A 354 20.52 12.96 -36.42
C THR A 354 21.10 13.27 -35.04
N GLU A 355 22.02 14.22 -34.95
CA GLU A 355 22.67 14.66 -33.69
C GLU A 355 21.69 15.27 -32.66
N THR A 356 20.48 15.65 -33.10
CA THR A 356 19.37 16.06 -32.24
C THR A 356 18.26 15.01 -32.30
N PRO A 357 18.10 14.17 -31.26
CA PRO A 357 16.95 13.26 -31.17
C PRO A 357 15.63 14.04 -31.27
N GLN A 358 14.74 13.60 -32.16
CA GLN A 358 13.44 14.23 -32.39
C GLN A 358 12.31 13.23 -32.18
N CYS A 359 11.28 13.63 -31.44
CA CYS A 359 10.03 12.88 -31.32
C CYS A 359 8.89 13.69 -31.93
N THR A 360 8.13 13.08 -32.85
CA THR A 360 6.84 13.61 -33.31
C THR A 360 5.73 12.79 -32.68
N GLU A 361 4.76 13.45 -32.07
CA GLU A 361 3.76 12.82 -31.22
C GLU A 361 2.34 13.24 -31.65
N SER A 362 1.58 12.35 -32.28
CA SER A 362 0.14 12.56 -32.54
C SER A 362 -0.70 12.03 -31.39
N ARG A 363 -1.71 12.79 -30.96
CA ARG A 363 -2.69 12.36 -29.96
C ARG A 363 -4.11 12.71 -30.36
N THR A 364 -4.95 11.69 -30.45
CA THR A 364 -6.41 11.86 -30.44
C THR A 364 -6.91 11.80 -29.00
N ILE A 365 -7.45 12.91 -28.50
CA ILE A 365 -8.14 12.98 -27.21
C ILE A 365 -9.66 12.83 -27.38
N VAL A 366 -10.37 12.53 -26.28
CA VAL A 366 -11.85 12.55 -26.21
C VAL A 366 -12.27 13.32 -24.97
N ALA A 367 -13.16 14.30 -25.10
CA ALA A 367 -13.70 15.03 -23.97
C ALA A 367 -14.77 14.21 -23.20
N HIS A 368 -14.74 14.25 -21.87
CA HIS A 368 -15.78 13.65 -21.02
C HIS A 368 -16.91 14.63 -20.67
N ARG A 369 -16.66 15.93 -20.80
CA ARG A 369 -17.63 17.00 -20.50
C ARG A 369 -17.61 18.09 -21.56
N ASP A 370 -18.71 18.83 -21.66
CA ASP A 370 -18.80 20.00 -22.52
C ASP A 370 -17.85 21.13 -22.10
N GLY A 371 -17.43 21.92 -23.09
CA GLY A 371 -16.68 23.15 -22.89
C GLY A 371 -15.18 22.97 -22.74
N LEU A 372 -14.61 21.82 -23.15
CA LEU A 372 -13.17 21.61 -23.12
C LEU A 372 -12.49 22.41 -24.25
N ASP A 373 -11.81 23.51 -23.90
CA ASP A 373 -10.98 24.33 -24.80
C ASP A 373 -9.48 24.31 -24.44
N ARG A 374 -9.10 23.68 -23.32
CA ARG A 374 -7.70 23.62 -22.85
C ARG A 374 -7.35 22.27 -22.26
N ILE A 375 -6.15 21.81 -22.52
CA ILE A 375 -5.57 20.58 -21.96
C ILE A 375 -4.16 20.86 -21.40
N THR A 376 -3.75 20.09 -20.39
CA THR A 376 -2.35 20.07 -19.92
C THR A 376 -1.76 18.70 -20.26
N TRP A 377 -0.63 18.69 -20.93
CA TRP A 377 0.17 17.48 -21.21
C TRP A 377 1.50 17.59 -20.45
N SER A 378 2.13 16.46 -20.10
CA SER A 378 3.47 16.47 -19.47
C SER A 378 4.46 15.58 -20.20
N LEU A 379 5.72 15.99 -20.15
CA LEU A 379 6.87 15.23 -20.61
C LEU A 379 7.89 15.13 -19.48
N THR A 380 8.52 13.96 -19.33
CA THR A 380 9.63 13.73 -18.39
C THR A 380 10.91 13.49 -19.17
N LEU A 381 11.97 14.18 -18.79
CA LEU A 381 13.26 14.23 -19.47
C LEU A 381 14.39 13.71 -18.58
N ALA A 382 15.53 13.39 -19.21
CA ALA A 382 16.76 13.12 -18.49
C ALA A 382 17.26 14.38 -17.76
N ARG A 383 17.94 14.18 -16.62
CA ARG A 383 18.56 15.28 -15.84
C ARG A 383 19.72 15.89 -16.64
N ASN A 384 19.95 17.19 -16.46
CA ASN A 384 21.25 17.78 -16.79
C ASN A 384 22.28 17.41 -15.71
N GLU A 385 23.57 17.43 -16.05
CA GLU A 385 24.65 17.19 -15.07
C GLU A 385 24.73 18.33 -14.03
N ASP A 386 24.39 19.55 -14.45
CA ASP A 386 24.30 20.77 -13.62
C ASP A 386 22.96 20.92 -12.86
N ASP A 387 22.06 19.93 -12.97
CA ASP A 387 20.68 19.94 -12.47
C ASP A 387 19.80 21.14 -12.91
N SER A 388 20.22 21.90 -13.92
CA SER A 388 19.32 22.87 -14.56
C SER A 388 18.22 22.14 -15.36
N PRO A 389 17.04 22.76 -15.59
CA PRO A 389 16.04 22.16 -16.47
C PRO A 389 16.64 21.97 -17.88
N PRO A 390 16.42 20.81 -18.53
CA PRO A 390 16.87 20.60 -19.91
C PRO A 390 16.22 21.61 -20.84
N LYS A 391 17.03 22.28 -21.68
CA LYS A 391 16.49 23.00 -22.84
C LYS A 391 15.72 21.99 -23.68
N LEU A 392 14.47 22.32 -24.02
CA LEU A 392 13.57 21.53 -24.84
C LEU A 392 13.01 22.45 -25.91
N ASP A 393 13.10 22.06 -27.17
CA ASP A 393 12.34 22.70 -28.24
C ASP A 393 11.02 21.96 -28.42
N VAL A 394 9.92 22.70 -28.41
CA VAL A 394 8.59 22.16 -28.71
C VAL A 394 7.87 23.08 -29.68
N SER A 395 7.53 22.54 -30.83
CA SER A 395 6.63 23.15 -31.81
C SER A 395 5.32 22.36 -31.89
N VAL A 396 4.19 23.05 -31.96
CA VAL A 396 2.93 22.41 -32.35
C VAL A 396 2.89 22.34 -33.88
N VAL A 397 2.68 21.14 -34.42
CA VAL A 397 2.62 20.92 -35.87
C VAL A 397 1.21 21.18 -36.40
N HIS A 398 0.18 20.69 -35.72
CA HIS A 398 -1.21 21.09 -35.93
C HIS A 398 -2.10 20.77 -34.72
N GLY A 399 -3.35 21.25 -34.77
CA GLY A 399 -4.42 20.83 -33.87
C GLY A 399 -4.43 21.47 -32.48
N ALA A 400 -3.40 22.23 -32.10
CA ALA A 400 -3.39 22.96 -30.83
C ALA A 400 -2.64 24.30 -30.94
N GLN A 401 -2.71 25.10 -29.88
CA GLN A 401 -1.85 26.25 -29.64
C GLN A 401 -1.11 26.04 -28.31
N LEU A 402 0.22 26.18 -28.30
CA LEU A 402 0.97 26.21 -27.04
C LEU A 402 0.71 27.57 -26.36
N LEU A 403 0.04 27.55 -25.20
CA LEU A 403 -0.33 28.74 -24.44
C LEU A 403 0.76 29.13 -23.44
N SER A 404 1.33 28.14 -22.76
CA SER A 404 2.43 28.30 -21.82
C SER A 404 3.14 26.96 -21.57
N MET A 405 4.36 27.05 -21.06
CA MET A 405 5.21 25.92 -20.69
C MET A 405 5.72 26.11 -19.26
N GLU A 406 5.29 25.26 -18.33
CA GLU A 406 5.68 25.31 -16.92
C GLU A 406 6.72 24.22 -16.61
N TRP A 407 7.66 24.50 -15.71
CA TRP A 407 8.65 23.52 -15.22
C TRP A 407 8.48 23.30 -13.70
N PRO A 408 7.57 22.39 -13.27
CA PRO A 408 7.47 22.01 -11.85
C PRO A 408 8.72 21.31 -11.30
N SER A 409 9.66 20.90 -12.15
CA SER A 409 10.96 20.36 -11.73
C SER A 409 12.05 20.47 -12.79
N THR A 410 13.28 20.08 -12.42
CA THR A 410 14.45 20.00 -13.30
C THR A 410 14.36 18.86 -14.34
N ARG A 411 13.23 18.14 -14.42
CA ARG A 411 13.00 17.02 -15.36
C ARG A 411 11.61 16.96 -15.99
N ARG A 412 10.57 17.48 -15.34
CA ARG A 412 9.19 17.44 -15.85
C ARG A 412 8.76 18.82 -16.31
N VAL A 413 8.26 18.87 -17.54
CA VAL A 413 7.64 20.05 -18.14
C VAL A 413 6.15 19.80 -18.33
N LEU A 414 5.33 20.82 -18.10
CA LEU A 414 3.91 20.84 -18.44
C LEU A 414 3.71 21.76 -19.64
N LEU A 415 3.04 21.27 -20.68
CA LEU A 415 2.55 22.10 -21.78
C LEU A 415 1.07 22.36 -21.60
N HIS A 416 0.70 23.63 -21.55
CA HIS A 416 -0.70 24.04 -21.55
C HIS A 416 -1.11 24.35 -22.99
N LEU A 417 -2.00 23.53 -23.54
CA LEU A 417 -2.40 23.57 -24.93
C LEU A 417 -3.85 24.06 -25.04
N GLY A 418 -4.07 25.07 -25.88
CA GLY A 418 -5.39 25.50 -26.32
C GLY A 418 -5.87 24.66 -27.49
N LEU A 419 -7.15 24.28 -27.48
CA LEU A 419 -7.82 23.60 -28.58
C LEU A 419 -8.48 24.62 -29.52
N PRO A 420 -8.55 24.39 -30.84
CA PRO A 420 -9.11 25.34 -31.80
C PRO A 420 -10.64 25.52 -31.69
N LYS A 421 -11.32 24.62 -30.96
CA LYS A 421 -12.74 24.74 -30.58
C LYS A 421 -12.98 24.18 -29.18
N ARG A 422 -14.08 24.61 -28.55
CA ARG A 422 -14.64 23.92 -27.38
C ARG A 422 -15.22 22.59 -27.81
N LEU A 423 -14.71 21.49 -27.24
CA LEU A 423 -15.27 20.16 -27.44
C LEU A 423 -16.50 19.93 -26.58
N ARG A 424 -17.43 19.14 -27.10
CA ARG A 424 -18.56 18.56 -26.35
C ARG A 424 -18.20 17.19 -25.77
N ALA A 425 -18.94 16.71 -24.78
CA ALA A 425 -18.79 15.36 -24.25
C ALA A 425 -18.90 14.32 -25.39
N GLY A 426 -17.94 13.38 -25.45
CA GLY A 426 -17.81 12.39 -26.51
C GLY A 426 -17.11 12.87 -27.79
N GLU A 427 -16.96 14.17 -28.02
CA GLU A 427 -16.17 14.65 -29.16
C GLU A 427 -14.69 14.33 -28.99
N SER A 428 -14.07 13.88 -30.08
CA SER A 428 -12.63 13.70 -30.18
C SER A 428 -11.96 14.78 -31.00
N HIS A 429 -10.67 14.98 -30.73
CA HIS A 429 -9.84 15.99 -31.38
C HIS A 429 -8.38 15.51 -31.46
N GLU A 430 -7.71 15.79 -32.58
CA GLU A 430 -6.31 15.41 -32.81
C GLU A 430 -5.38 16.63 -32.73
N PHE A 431 -4.22 16.45 -32.11
CA PHE A 431 -3.10 17.40 -32.20
C PHE A 431 -1.77 16.67 -32.35
N VAL A 432 -0.82 17.31 -33.03
CA VAL A 432 0.56 16.80 -33.19
C VAL A 432 1.55 17.80 -32.60
N LEU A 433 2.46 17.29 -31.78
CA LEU A 433 3.63 18.00 -31.27
C LEU A 433 4.88 17.48 -31.95
N ARG A 434 5.87 18.36 -32.17
CA ARG A 434 7.26 17.99 -32.42
C ARG A 434 8.11 18.46 -31.25
N VAL A 435 8.84 17.52 -30.67
CA VAL A 435 9.72 17.71 -29.52
C VAL A 435 11.15 17.39 -29.96
N SER A 436 12.07 18.34 -29.82
CA SER A 436 13.49 18.13 -30.16
C SER A 436 14.37 18.32 -28.92
N LEU A 437 15.33 17.41 -28.72
CA LEU A 437 16.43 17.62 -27.78
C LEU A 437 17.51 18.51 -28.42
N PRO A 438 18.22 19.34 -27.64
CA PRO A 438 19.27 20.21 -28.16
C PRO A 438 20.51 19.40 -28.59
N PRO A 439 21.35 19.94 -29.50
CA PRO A 439 22.47 19.21 -30.08
C PRO A 439 23.46 18.66 -29.04
N GLY A 440 24.10 17.54 -29.39
CA GLY A 440 25.18 16.94 -28.59
C GLY A 440 24.72 16.24 -27.30
N ARG A 441 23.41 16.09 -27.05
CA ARG A 441 22.89 15.34 -25.91
C ARG A 441 22.55 13.90 -26.29
N PRO A 442 23.21 12.88 -25.71
CA PRO A 442 22.78 11.50 -25.89
C PRO A 442 21.40 11.31 -25.25
N MET A 443 20.47 10.71 -25.98
CA MET A 443 19.19 10.32 -25.42
C MET A 443 19.40 9.17 -24.41
N SER A 444 18.64 9.16 -23.31
CA SER A 444 18.55 7.97 -22.46
C SER A 444 18.13 6.76 -23.33
N PRO A 445 18.69 5.55 -23.16
CA PRO A 445 18.51 4.44 -24.09
C PRO A 445 17.15 3.73 -23.93
N ARG A 446 16.07 4.52 -23.89
CA ARG A 446 14.68 4.13 -23.69
C ARG A 446 13.75 5.26 -24.15
N TYR A 447 12.59 4.87 -24.64
CA TYR A 447 11.42 5.75 -24.73
C TYR A 447 10.26 5.01 -24.09
N VAL A 448 9.69 5.59 -23.03
CA VAL A 448 8.63 4.97 -22.23
C VAL A 448 7.54 6.00 -21.95
N PHE A 449 6.35 5.73 -22.47
CA PHE A 449 5.13 6.47 -22.18
C PHE A 449 4.53 6.02 -20.84
N TRP A 450 4.11 7.00 -20.04
CA TRP A 450 3.47 6.80 -18.74
C TRP A 450 2.07 7.45 -18.81
N PRO A 451 0.97 6.67 -18.90
CA PRO A 451 -0.36 7.23 -18.96
C PRO A 451 -0.74 7.82 -17.60
N GLU A 452 -0.89 9.15 -17.54
CA GLU A 452 -1.55 9.83 -16.40
C GLU A 452 -3.07 9.62 -16.41
N ARG A 453 -3.61 9.17 -17.55
CA ARG A 453 -5.03 9.01 -17.86
C ARG A 453 -5.20 7.75 -18.72
N ARG A 454 -6.43 7.26 -18.85
CA ARG A 454 -6.76 6.16 -19.78
C ARG A 454 -6.25 6.49 -21.19
N CYS A 455 -5.53 5.54 -21.78
CA CYS A 455 -5.07 5.57 -23.16
C CYS A 455 -5.53 4.26 -23.81
N GLU A 456 -6.40 4.30 -24.83
CA GLU A 456 -6.96 3.06 -25.40
C GLU A 456 -5.92 2.35 -26.29
N ARG A 457 -5.13 3.09 -27.07
CA ARG A 457 -4.08 2.54 -27.93
C ARG A 457 -2.84 3.46 -27.99
N PHE A 458 -1.65 2.86 -27.88
CA PHE A 458 -0.36 3.54 -28.04
C PHE A 458 0.50 2.81 -29.08
N ARG A 459 1.01 3.54 -30.07
CA ARG A 459 1.97 3.07 -31.07
C ARG A 459 3.28 3.83 -30.92
N LEU A 460 4.41 3.11 -30.98
CA LEU A 460 5.74 3.70 -31.02
C LEU A 460 6.49 3.15 -32.24
N VAL A 461 7.03 4.07 -33.04
CA VAL A 461 7.99 3.79 -34.11
C VAL A 461 9.29 4.46 -33.72
N THR A 462 10.35 3.68 -33.50
CA THR A 462 11.69 4.21 -33.23
C THR A 462 12.61 3.88 -34.40
N ARG A 463 13.13 4.92 -35.05
CA ARG A 463 14.09 4.81 -36.14
C ARG A 463 15.50 5.07 -35.65
N PHE A 464 16.32 4.04 -35.64
CA PHE A 464 17.74 4.12 -35.35
C PHE A 464 18.50 4.71 -36.55
N GLY A 465 19.62 5.39 -36.27
CA GLY A 465 20.50 5.94 -37.29
C GLY A 465 21.42 4.89 -37.93
N LYS A 466 22.57 5.34 -38.44
CA LYS A 466 23.62 4.45 -38.98
C LYS A 466 24.16 3.46 -37.93
N THR A 467 24.10 3.83 -36.65
CA THR A 467 24.50 2.99 -35.51
C THR A 467 23.30 2.20 -35.00
N PHE A 468 23.19 0.94 -35.42
CA PHE A 468 22.19 0.02 -34.90
C PHE A 468 22.49 -0.33 -33.42
N PRO A 469 21.45 -0.55 -32.58
CA PRO A 469 21.62 -1.02 -31.22
C PRO A 469 22.24 -2.43 -31.17
N ALA A 470 22.71 -2.83 -29.99
CA ALA A 470 23.15 -4.20 -29.72
C ALA A 470 21.94 -5.14 -29.58
N ALA A 471 20.91 -4.68 -28.87
CA ALA A 471 19.61 -5.33 -28.69
C ALA A 471 18.53 -4.27 -28.38
N VAL A 472 17.26 -4.63 -28.61
CA VAL A 472 16.09 -3.82 -28.24
C VAL A 472 15.09 -4.69 -27.49
N TRP A 473 14.49 -4.17 -26.43
CA TRP A 473 13.47 -4.84 -25.63
C TRP A 473 12.20 -4.00 -25.58
N ARG A 474 11.05 -4.68 -25.65
CA ARG A 474 9.75 -4.08 -25.33
C ARG A 474 9.71 -3.72 -23.84
N VAL A 475 9.06 -2.61 -23.53
CA VAL A 475 8.72 -2.21 -22.16
C VAL A 475 7.20 -2.27 -22.06
N ASP A 476 6.68 -3.16 -21.22
CA ASP A 476 5.24 -3.40 -21.08
C ASP A 476 4.90 -3.57 -19.59
N HIS A 477 3.85 -2.89 -19.13
CA HIS A 477 3.36 -2.94 -17.74
C HIS A 477 4.42 -2.70 -16.61
N VAL A 478 5.53 -2.01 -16.89
CA VAL A 478 6.58 -1.73 -15.90
C VAL A 478 6.15 -0.60 -14.95
N PHE A 479 6.46 -0.70 -13.65
CA PHE A 479 6.15 0.37 -12.68
C PHE A 479 7.20 1.50 -12.68
N HIS A 480 6.78 2.72 -12.35
CA HIS A 480 7.62 3.92 -12.45
C HIS A 480 8.91 3.89 -11.60
N ARG A 481 8.89 3.15 -10.48
CA ARG A 481 10.06 2.90 -9.62
C ARG A 481 11.07 1.90 -10.19
N ASP A 482 10.60 0.99 -11.06
CA ASP A 482 11.36 -0.12 -11.64
C ASP A 482 11.84 0.23 -13.07
N ALA A 483 11.55 1.44 -13.55
CA ALA A 483 11.81 1.91 -14.92
C ALA A 483 13.30 1.93 -15.33
N ASP A 484 14.21 2.02 -14.36
CA ASP A 484 15.66 1.94 -14.56
C ASP A 484 16.18 0.50 -14.51
N GLU A 485 15.39 -0.44 -13.99
CA GLU A 485 15.75 -1.82 -13.63
C GLU A 485 14.96 -2.84 -14.45
N ILE A 486 14.58 -2.45 -15.67
CA ILE A 486 13.91 -3.29 -16.66
C ILE A 486 14.85 -4.46 -16.99
N GLU A 487 14.51 -5.64 -16.49
CA GLU A 487 15.32 -6.86 -16.61
C GLU A 487 15.50 -7.25 -18.09
N THR A 488 16.71 -7.69 -18.45
CA THR A 488 17.06 -8.15 -19.80
C THR A 488 16.49 -9.55 -20.07
N GLY A 489 15.18 -9.63 -20.31
CA GLY A 489 14.47 -10.90 -20.44
C GLY A 489 13.43 -10.92 -21.57
N ARG A 490 13.50 -11.99 -22.38
CA ARG A 490 12.52 -12.56 -23.34
C ARG A 490 11.89 -11.65 -24.41
N ASP A 491 11.42 -10.45 -24.09
CA ASP A 491 10.66 -9.60 -25.01
C ASP A 491 11.58 -8.75 -25.92
N HIS A 492 12.49 -9.44 -26.61
CA HIS A 492 13.35 -8.82 -27.63
C HIS A 492 12.52 -8.38 -28.83
N VAL A 493 12.87 -7.23 -29.41
CA VAL A 493 12.22 -6.68 -30.61
C VAL A 493 13.28 -6.49 -31.68
N GLU A 494 13.06 -7.06 -32.86
CA GLU A 494 13.99 -6.94 -33.97
C GLU A 494 13.92 -5.55 -34.61
N VAL A 495 15.08 -5.01 -34.97
CA VAL A 495 15.18 -3.81 -35.80
C VAL A 495 15.09 -4.27 -37.26
N ASN A 496 14.16 -3.72 -38.03
CA ASN A 496 13.97 -4.11 -39.43
C ASN A 496 15.07 -3.56 -40.36
N ASP A 497 15.06 -3.98 -41.62
CA ASP A 497 16.08 -3.62 -42.64
C ASP A 497 16.22 -2.11 -42.90
N VAL A 498 15.21 -1.29 -42.55
CA VAL A 498 15.26 0.18 -42.69
C VAL A 498 15.67 0.91 -41.40
N GLY A 499 16.06 0.17 -40.36
CA GLY A 499 16.53 0.69 -39.07
C GLY A 499 15.40 1.01 -38.08
N GLU A 500 14.19 0.47 -38.28
CA GLU A 500 13.00 0.81 -37.48
C GLU A 500 12.54 -0.33 -36.56
N VAL A 501 12.08 0.05 -35.37
CA VAL A 501 11.36 -0.80 -34.42
C VAL A 501 9.94 -0.28 -34.29
N HIS A 502 8.95 -1.16 -34.49
CA HIS A 502 7.53 -0.85 -34.34
C HIS A 502 6.96 -1.66 -33.18
N VAL A 503 6.35 -0.99 -32.20
CA VAL A 503 5.61 -1.64 -31.11
C VAL A 503 4.23 -1.02 -30.92
N LEU A 504 3.26 -1.87 -30.57
CA LEU A 504 1.88 -1.50 -30.31
C LEU A 504 1.46 -1.95 -28.91
N PHE A 505 0.66 -1.13 -28.24
CA PHE A 505 0.06 -1.39 -26.93
C PHE A 505 -1.43 -1.01 -26.98
N SER A 506 -2.25 -1.79 -26.29
CA SER A 506 -3.70 -1.58 -26.13
C SER A 506 -4.07 -1.64 -24.66
N ASP A 507 -5.20 -1.03 -24.28
CA ASP A 507 -5.76 -1.04 -22.92
C ASP A 507 -4.77 -0.58 -21.83
N LEU A 508 -4.03 0.50 -22.12
CA LEU A 508 -2.93 0.96 -21.26
C LEU A 508 -3.44 1.42 -19.89
N GLN A 509 -2.88 0.81 -18.84
CA GLN A 509 -3.21 1.11 -17.46
C GLN A 509 -2.43 2.34 -16.97
N ALA A 510 -3.12 3.27 -16.33
CA ALA A 510 -2.47 4.44 -15.75
C ALA A 510 -1.41 4.05 -14.70
N GLY A 511 -0.31 4.81 -14.65
CA GLY A 511 0.81 4.56 -13.73
C GLY A 511 1.80 3.47 -14.14
N HIS A 512 1.56 2.75 -15.24
CA HIS A 512 2.50 1.79 -15.83
C HIS A 512 3.23 2.37 -17.05
N GLY A 513 4.37 1.79 -17.40
CA GLY A 513 5.26 2.24 -18.47
C GLY A 513 5.18 1.33 -19.69
N TYR A 514 5.04 1.95 -20.86
CA TYR A 514 4.90 1.29 -22.16
C TYR A 514 5.88 1.89 -23.18
N GLY A 515 6.60 1.08 -23.95
CA GLY A 515 7.52 1.57 -24.99
C GLY A 515 8.66 0.60 -25.31
N ILE A 516 9.89 1.12 -25.45
CA ILE A 516 11.09 0.30 -25.66
C ILE A 516 12.28 0.78 -24.83
N ARG A 517 13.20 -0.16 -24.57
CA ARG A 517 14.58 0.08 -24.10
C ARG A 517 15.53 -0.51 -25.13
N TRP A 518 16.67 0.11 -25.37
CA TRP A 518 17.72 -0.45 -26.24
C TRP A 518 19.07 -0.45 -25.53
N GLU A 519 20.05 -1.10 -26.14
CA GLU A 519 21.45 -1.05 -25.72
C GLU A 519 22.29 -0.52 -26.87
N HIS A 520 23.19 0.43 -26.59
CA HIS A 520 24.14 0.92 -27.59
C HIS A 520 25.25 -0.12 -27.76
N ARG A 521 25.69 -0.36 -29.01
CA ARG A 521 26.88 -1.20 -29.24
C ARG A 521 28.10 -0.52 -28.61
N PRO A 522 28.92 -1.23 -27.81
CA PRO A 522 30.12 -0.66 -27.23
C PRO A 522 31.20 -0.45 -28.30
N GLY A 523 31.39 0.79 -28.72
CA GLY A 523 32.50 1.21 -29.59
C GLY A 523 32.22 1.13 -31.09
N VAL A 524 31.83 2.27 -31.67
CA VAL A 524 32.25 2.74 -33.01
C VAL A 524 32.56 4.22 -32.85
#